data_AF-A0AAD8N094-F1
#
_entry.id   AF-A0AAD8N094-F1
#
_cell.length_a   1.000
_cell.length_b   1.000
_cell.length_c   1.000
_cell.angle_alpha   90.00
_cell.angle_beta   90.00
_cell.angle_gamma   90.00
#
_symmetry.space_group_name_H-M   'P 1'
#
loop_
_entity.id
_entity.type
_entity.pdbx_description
1 polymer ?
#
loop_
_entity_poly.entity_id
_entity_poly.type
_entity_poly.pdbx_seq_one_letter_code
_entity_poly.pdbx_strand_id
1 'polypeptide(L)'
;MQNPRKLAVQSKLASAQSTDSDGSINSILDEELKVAENALKRNYKSYGAWHHRTWVLSKGHSSTDRELRLLNMFQKQDSRNFHAWNYRRFVTALRNISKEEELQFTTDMINDNFSNYSAWHNRRVIGQEFTKAGWGFAFPRDSSLAVDLSTAILTLSENGDLQRIYDKWLARSTCRLDTAEIDSDRLHLESFWGVFLICGIACFIALSIYFFQIMRRFRCSAQADSLLDGQGTSRSKRLQIFLSILDEWAG
;
A
#
# COMPACT_ATOMS: atom_id res chain seq x y z
N MET A 1 -1.10 -17.59 6.93
CA MET A 1 -1.35 -18.18 8.27
C MET A 1 -2.81 -17.94 8.64
N GLN A 2 -3.64 -18.98 8.71
CA GLN A 2 -5.05 -18.82 9.11
C GLN A 2 -5.14 -18.64 10.63
N ASN A 3 -5.99 -17.72 11.09
CA ASN A 3 -6.21 -17.47 12.51
C ASN A 3 -7.02 -18.65 13.12
N PRO A 4 -6.45 -19.46 14.04
CA PRO A 4 -7.11 -20.65 14.57
C PRO A 4 -8.41 -20.31 15.33
N ARG A 5 -8.50 -19.13 15.94
CA ARG A 5 -9.71 -18.67 16.63
C ARG A 5 -10.84 -18.41 15.64
N LYS A 6 -10.52 -17.84 14.47
CA LYS A 6 -11.51 -17.61 13.41
C LYS A 6 -12.14 -18.91 12.93
N LEU A 7 -11.35 -19.97 12.79
CA LEU A 7 -11.83 -21.31 12.41
C LEU A 7 -12.75 -21.90 13.50
N ALA A 8 -12.36 -21.77 14.78
CA ALA A 8 -13.20 -22.22 15.89
C ALA A 8 -14.56 -21.51 15.91
N VAL A 9 -14.59 -20.17 15.73
CA VAL A 9 -15.83 -19.41 15.67
C VAL A 9 -16.68 -19.80 14.47
N GLN A 10 -16.08 -20.02 13.30
CA GLN A 10 -16.80 -20.49 12.11
C GLN A 10 -17.47 -21.86 12.32
N SER A 11 -16.79 -22.79 13.00
CA SER A 11 -17.39 -24.09 13.33
C SER A 11 -18.60 -23.95 14.26
N LYS A 12 -18.51 -23.07 15.26
CA LYS A 12 -19.62 -22.77 16.18
C LYS A 12 -20.79 -22.11 15.47
N LEU A 13 -20.51 -21.16 14.57
CA LEU A 13 -21.54 -20.50 13.76
C LEU A 13 -22.25 -21.50 12.83
N ALA A 14 -21.50 -22.41 12.20
CA ALA A 14 -22.08 -23.46 11.35
C ALA A 14 -23.00 -24.39 12.16
N SER A 15 -22.60 -24.78 13.38
CA SER A 15 -23.46 -25.58 14.26
C SER A 15 -24.69 -24.83 14.79
N ALA A 16 -24.59 -23.50 14.97
CA ALA A 16 -25.72 -22.70 15.43
C ALA A 16 -26.75 -22.49 14.30
N GLN A 17 -26.28 -22.29 13.06
CA GLN A 17 -27.11 -22.18 11.87
C GLN A 17 -27.94 -23.45 11.60
N SER A 18 -27.41 -24.65 11.90
CA SER A 18 -28.19 -25.89 11.77
C SER A 18 -29.30 -26.04 12.81
N THR A 19 -29.31 -25.22 13.87
CA THR A 19 -30.31 -25.26 14.95
C THR A 19 -31.33 -24.12 14.88
N ASP A 20 -31.27 -23.28 13.84
CA ASP A 20 -32.18 -22.15 13.55
C ASP A 20 -32.47 -21.22 14.74
N SER A 21 -31.51 -21.10 15.67
CA SER A 21 -31.62 -20.25 16.85
C SER A 21 -30.82 -18.96 16.67
N ASP A 22 -31.44 -17.95 16.06
CA ASP A 22 -30.81 -16.63 15.81
C ASP A 22 -30.27 -15.99 17.11
N GLY A 23 -30.93 -16.25 18.26
CA GLY A 23 -30.44 -15.83 19.58
C GLY A 23 -29.11 -16.46 20.00
N SER A 24 -28.81 -17.69 19.57
CA SER A 24 -27.53 -18.37 19.84
C SER A 24 -26.39 -17.74 19.03
N ILE A 25 -26.67 -17.36 17.78
CA ILE A 25 -25.69 -16.70 16.89
C ILE A 25 -25.31 -15.33 17.46
N ASN A 26 -26.28 -14.53 17.87
CA ASN A 26 -26.05 -13.20 18.47
C ASN A 26 -25.19 -13.32 19.74
N SER A 27 -25.49 -14.29 20.62
CA SER A 27 -24.72 -14.52 21.84
C SER A 27 -23.25 -14.89 21.56
N ILE A 28 -23.01 -15.78 20.58
CA ILE A 28 -21.64 -16.20 20.21
C ILE A 28 -20.84 -15.01 19.69
N LEU A 29 -21.43 -14.19 18.84
CA LEU A 29 -20.73 -13.03 18.25
C LEU A 29 -20.48 -11.93 19.29
N ASP A 30 -21.43 -11.70 20.21
CA ASP A 30 -21.25 -10.75 21.30
C ASP A 30 -20.14 -11.16 22.26
N GLU A 31 -19.97 -12.46 22.53
CA GLU A 31 -18.82 -12.97 23.28
C GLU A 31 -17.49 -12.74 22.55
N GLU A 32 -17.44 -12.98 21.25
CA GLU A 32 -16.23 -12.73 20.45
C GLU A 32 -15.88 -11.24 20.37
N LEU A 33 -16.88 -10.34 20.32
CA LEU A 33 -16.65 -8.90 20.43
C LEU A 33 -16.04 -8.52 21.79
N LYS A 34 -16.46 -9.13 22.90
CA LYS A 34 -15.85 -8.90 24.22
C LYS A 34 -14.40 -9.38 24.27
N VAL A 35 -14.10 -10.51 23.65
CA VAL A 35 -12.72 -11.02 23.58
C VAL A 35 -11.83 -10.09 22.76
N ALA A 36 -12.32 -9.62 21.61
CA ALA A 36 -11.60 -8.64 20.79
C ALA A 36 -11.37 -7.33 21.55
N GLU A 37 -12.38 -6.84 22.29
CA GLU A 37 -12.25 -5.64 23.13
C GLU A 37 -11.18 -5.82 24.22
N ASN A 38 -11.17 -6.96 24.92
CA ASN A 38 -10.15 -7.25 25.92
C ASN A 38 -8.74 -7.32 25.33
N ALA A 39 -8.59 -7.85 24.11
CA ALA A 39 -7.32 -7.84 23.40
C ALA A 39 -6.88 -6.40 23.04
N LEU A 40 -7.81 -5.55 22.59
CA LEU A 40 -7.54 -4.14 22.28
C LEU A 40 -7.21 -3.31 23.52
N LYS A 41 -7.82 -3.60 24.67
CA LYS A 41 -7.47 -2.95 25.95
C LYS A 41 -6.04 -3.26 26.38
N ARG A 42 -5.54 -4.47 26.08
CA ARG A 42 -4.14 -4.87 26.33
C ARG A 42 -3.19 -4.26 25.32
N ASN A 43 -3.57 -4.27 24.04
CA ASN A 43 -2.79 -3.68 22.95
C ASN A 43 -3.71 -3.07 21.89
N TYR A 44 -3.91 -1.76 21.99
CA TYR A 44 -4.78 -0.99 21.10
C TYR A 44 -4.22 -0.83 19.68
N LYS A 45 -2.97 -1.24 19.45
CA LYS A 45 -2.30 -1.31 18.14
C LYS A 45 -2.28 -2.73 17.56
N SER A 46 -3.00 -3.67 18.18
CA SER A 46 -3.07 -5.05 17.69
C SER A 46 -3.88 -5.12 16.39
N TYR A 47 -3.18 -5.26 15.27
CA TYR A 47 -3.79 -5.48 13.95
C TYR A 47 -4.75 -6.67 13.96
N GLY A 48 -4.32 -7.80 14.54
CA GLY A 48 -5.14 -9.02 14.59
C GLY A 48 -6.44 -8.83 15.36
N ALA A 49 -6.43 -8.04 16.45
CA ALA A 49 -7.63 -7.77 17.23
C ALA A 49 -8.62 -6.87 16.47
N TRP A 50 -8.14 -5.80 15.83
CA TRP A 50 -8.98 -4.95 14.98
C TRP A 50 -9.58 -5.72 13.80
N HIS A 51 -8.77 -6.52 13.09
CA HIS A 51 -9.25 -7.33 11.97
C HIS A 51 -10.26 -8.39 12.39
N HIS A 52 -10.04 -9.03 13.53
CA HIS A 52 -11.00 -9.99 14.07
C HIS A 52 -12.32 -9.29 14.42
N ARG A 53 -12.27 -8.13 15.07
CA ARG A 53 -13.47 -7.35 15.42
C ARG A 53 -14.26 -6.91 14.18
N THR A 54 -13.60 -6.42 13.14
CA THR A 54 -14.23 -6.08 11.85
C THR A 54 -14.92 -7.29 11.23
N TRP A 55 -14.27 -8.46 11.27
CA TRP A 55 -14.83 -9.70 10.75
C TRP A 55 -16.06 -10.19 11.54
N VAL A 56 -16.07 -10.04 12.86
CA VAL A 56 -17.24 -10.39 13.69
C VAL A 56 -18.42 -9.47 13.33
N LEU A 57 -18.20 -8.16 13.25
CA LEU A 57 -19.25 -7.21 12.87
C LEU A 57 -19.77 -7.41 11.45
N SER A 58 -18.91 -7.82 10.50
CA SER A 58 -19.34 -8.07 9.12
C SER A 58 -20.30 -9.26 9.00
N LYS A 59 -20.59 -9.99 10.07
CA LYS A 59 -21.62 -11.04 10.11
C LYS A 59 -23.04 -10.50 10.25
N GLY A 60 -23.23 -9.23 10.61
CA GLY A 60 -24.54 -8.55 10.58
C GLY A 60 -25.49 -8.86 11.73
N HIS A 61 -25.09 -9.71 12.67
CA HIS A 61 -25.90 -10.19 13.80
C HIS A 61 -25.58 -9.48 15.14
N SER A 62 -24.56 -8.61 15.17
CA SER A 62 -24.12 -7.94 16.40
C SER A 62 -24.63 -6.50 16.50
N SER A 63 -24.92 -6.04 17.72
CA SER A 63 -25.27 -4.63 17.97
C SER A 63 -24.09 -3.70 17.66
N THR A 64 -24.35 -2.65 16.89
CA THR A 64 -23.36 -1.61 16.55
C THR A 64 -23.36 -0.42 17.51
N ASP A 65 -24.27 -0.41 18.50
CA ASP A 65 -24.51 0.73 19.40
C ASP A 65 -23.31 1.04 20.30
N ARG A 66 -22.49 0.03 20.58
CA ARG A 66 -21.31 0.14 21.46
C ARG A 66 -20.04 0.55 20.71
N GLU A 67 -20.01 0.41 19.39
CA GLU A 67 -18.79 0.54 18.60
C GLU A 67 -18.28 1.97 18.50
N LEU A 68 -19.18 2.96 18.32
CA LEU A 68 -18.76 4.36 18.33
C LEU A 68 -18.23 4.80 19.69
N ARG A 69 -18.79 4.28 20.80
CA ARG A 69 -18.28 4.59 22.14
C ARG A 69 -16.87 4.04 22.33
N LEU A 70 -16.65 2.79 21.91
CA LEU A 70 -15.34 2.14 21.95
C LEU A 70 -14.32 2.88 21.07
N LEU A 71 -14.72 3.29 19.87
CA LEU A 71 -13.91 4.13 18.98
C LEU A 71 -13.52 5.45 19.62
N ASN A 72 -14.47 6.17 20.21
CA ASN A 72 -14.20 7.43 20.90
C ASN A 72 -13.22 7.24 22.06
N MET A 73 -13.30 6.13 22.80
CA MET A 73 -12.33 5.81 23.85
C MET A 73 -10.91 5.61 23.28
N PHE A 74 -10.75 4.80 22.23
CA PHE A 74 -9.45 4.54 21.63
C PHE A 74 -8.87 5.77 20.91
N GLN A 75 -9.69 6.60 20.29
CA GLN A 75 -9.26 7.83 19.61
C GLN A 75 -8.91 8.95 20.61
N LYS A 76 -9.52 8.98 21.79
CA LYS A 76 -9.07 9.85 22.90
C LYS A 76 -7.73 9.39 23.47
N GLN A 77 -7.50 8.08 23.56
CA GLN A 77 -6.24 7.52 24.05
C GLN A 77 -5.09 7.73 23.05
N ASP A 78 -5.34 7.51 21.76
CA ASP A 78 -4.39 7.75 20.68
C ASP A 78 -5.13 8.26 19.43
N SER A 79 -5.11 9.58 19.28
CA SER A 79 -5.78 10.28 18.18
C SER A 79 -5.16 10.02 16.81
N ARG A 80 -3.96 9.42 16.77
CA ARG A 80 -3.21 9.08 15.56
C ARG A 80 -3.26 7.59 15.24
N ASN A 81 -4.00 6.79 16.01
CA ASN A 81 -4.12 5.35 15.77
C ASN A 81 -4.85 5.06 14.45
N PHE A 82 -4.09 4.70 13.42
CA PHE A 82 -4.63 4.43 12.10
C PHE A 82 -5.61 3.23 12.08
N HIS A 83 -5.44 2.24 12.96
CA HIS A 83 -6.38 1.11 13.03
C HIS A 83 -7.75 1.56 13.52
N ALA A 84 -7.79 2.46 14.50
CA ALA A 84 -9.03 3.03 15.01
C ALA A 84 -9.72 3.89 13.94
N TRP A 85 -8.97 4.66 13.15
CA TRP A 85 -9.52 5.42 12.02
C TRP A 85 -10.06 4.51 10.91
N ASN A 86 -9.34 3.45 10.56
CA ASN A 86 -9.81 2.46 9.58
C ASN A 86 -11.09 1.77 10.07
N TYR A 87 -11.13 1.39 11.34
CA TYR A 87 -12.30 0.79 11.96
C TYR A 87 -13.49 1.74 12.01
N ARG A 88 -13.25 3.04 12.30
CA ARG A 88 -14.30 4.07 12.26
C ARG A 88 -14.97 4.11 10.89
N ARG A 89 -14.20 4.20 9.79
CA ARG A 89 -14.78 4.20 8.43
C ARG A 89 -15.65 2.97 8.14
N PHE A 90 -15.24 1.80 8.64
CA PHE A 90 -16.03 0.58 8.51
C PHE A 90 -17.36 0.66 9.30
N VAL A 91 -17.30 1.07 10.56
CA VAL A 91 -18.49 1.18 11.43
C VAL A 91 -19.45 2.26 10.95
N THR A 92 -18.93 3.42 10.50
CA THR A 92 -19.75 4.53 10.01
C THR A 92 -20.47 4.17 8.72
N ALA A 93 -19.80 3.43 7.82
CA ALA A 93 -20.42 2.88 6.62
C ALA A 93 -21.51 1.85 6.96
N LEU A 94 -21.25 0.94 7.92
CA LEU A 94 -22.22 -0.07 8.35
C LEU A 94 -23.48 0.55 8.97
N ARG A 95 -23.32 1.65 9.70
CA ARG A 95 -24.41 2.38 10.36
C ARG A 95 -25.09 3.43 9.49
N ASN A 96 -24.64 3.62 8.25
CA ASN A 96 -25.12 4.66 7.35
C ASN A 96 -25.10 6.07 7.99
N ILE A 97 -24.03 6.37 8.75
CA ILE A 97 -23.81 7.70 9.35
C ILE A 97 -23.59 8.71 8.23
N SER A 98 -24.18 9.90 8.38
CA SER A 98 -24.08 10.92 7.34
C SER A 98 -22.64 11.41 7.18
N LYS A 99 -22.30 11.87 5.98
CA LYS A 99 -20.96 12.43 5.73
C LYS A 99 -20.76 13.69 6.55
N GLU A 100 -21.82 14.45 6.79
CA GLU A 100 -21.86 15.69 7.57
C GLU A 100 -21.50 15.43 9.03
N GLU A 101 -22.04 14.37 9.64
CA GLU A 101 -21.72 13.97 11.01
C GLU A 101 -20.24 13.59 11.14
N GLU A 102 -19.68 12.88 10.15
CA GLU A 102 -18.26 12.53 10.18
C GLU A 102 -17.33 13.69 9.86
N LEU A 103 -17.75 14.61 8.99
CA LEU A 103 -17.04 15.86 8.76
C LEU A 103 -17.02 16.72 10.04
N GLN A 104 -18.12 16.77 10.78
CA GLN A 104 -18.16 17.45 12.08
C GLN A 104 -17.19 16.79 13.06
N PHE A 105 -17.22 15.46 13.18
CA PHE A 105 -16.29 14.73 14.04
C PHE A 105 -14.82 15.01 13.71
N THR A 106 -14.44 15.00 12.42
CA THR A 106 -13.06 15.36 12.03
C THR A 106 -12.73 16.82 12.32
N THR A 107 -13.70 17.74 12.19
CA THR A 107 -13.53 19.15 12.56
C THR A 107 -13.19 19.27 14.05
N ASP A 108 -13.94 18.58 14.91
CA ASP A 108 -13.72 18.63 16.36
C ASP A 108 -12.33 18.07 16.73
N MET A 109 -11.92 16.97 16.10
CA MET A 109 -10.58 16.37 16.31
C MET A 109 -9.43 17.26 15.82
N ILE A 110 -9.63 18.02 14.73
CA ILE A 110 -8.66 18.99 14.21
C ILE A 110 -8.59 20.23 15.10
N ASN A 111 -9.72 20.69 15.64
CA ASN A 111 -9.75 21.83 16.55
C ASN A 111 -9.06 21.50 17.89
N ASP A 112 -9.20 20.28 18.38
CA ASP A 112 -8.48 19.80 19.56
C ASP A 112 -6.96 19.66 19.30
N ASN A 113 -6.59 19.12 18.14
CA ASN A 113 -5.19 19.02 17.72
C ASN A 113 -5.02 19.23 16.21
N PHE A 114 -4.62 20.45 15.85
CA PHE A 114 -4.45 20.86 14.45
C PHE A 114 -3.43 20.01 13.69
N SER A 115 -2.40 19.47 14.38
CA SER A 115 -1.37 18.63 13.80
C SER A 115 -1.78 17.15 13.66
N ASN A 116 -3.04 16.79 13.92
CA ASN A 116 -3.52 15.43 13.75
C ASN A 116 -3.69 15.07 12.27
N TYR A 117 -2.62 14.53 11.66
CA TYR A 117 -2.63 14.08 10.27
C TYR A 117 -3.70 13.02 9.99
N SER A 118 -4.00 12.13 10.94
CA SER A 118 -5.01 11.09 10.75
C SER A 118 -6.42 11.67 10.59
N ALA A 119 -6.74 12.73 11.34
CA ALA A 119 -8.01 13.44 11.20
C ALA A 119 -8.10 14.16 9.85
N TRP A 120 -7.04 14.85 9.42
CA TRP A 120 -6.95 15.47 8.09
C TRP A 120 -7.08 14.47 6.95
N HIS A 121 -6.37 13.35 7.04
CA HIS A 121 -6.44 12.28 6.05
C HIS A 121 -7.86 11.70 5.97
N ASN A 122 -8.49 11.44 7.11
CA ASN A 122 -9.86 10.93 7.15
C ASN A 122 -10.85 11.94 6.55
N ARG A 123 -10.68 13.25 6.85
CA ARG A 123 -11.46 14.33 6.25
C ARG A 123 -11.34 14.36 4.73
N ARG A 124 -10.13 14.17 4.18
CA ARG A 124 -9.90 14.08 2.73
C ARG A 124 -10.62 12.88 2.10
N VAL A 125 -10.65 11.74 2.79
CA VAL A 125 -11.31 10.51 2.29
C VAL A 125 -12.84 10.63 2.32
N ILE A 126 -13.41 11.30 3.31
CA ILE A 126 -14.86 11.45 3.48
C ILE A 126 -15.42 12.63 2.69
N GLY A 127 -14.67 13.73 2.63
CA GLY A 127 -15.03 14.94 1.92
C GLY A 127 -15.15 14.71 0.42
N GLN A 128 -15.86 15.61 -0.25
CA GLN A 128 -15.86 15.65 -1.71
C GLN A 128 -14.45 15.96 -2.22
N GLU A 129 -14.09 15.41 -3.39
CA GLU A 129 -12.90 15.82 -4.12
C GLU A 129 -12.98 17.33 -4.33
N PHE A 130 -12.18 18.08 -3.57
CA PHE A 130 -12.37 19.52 -3.47
C PHE A 130 -12.17 20.22 -4.83
N THR A 131 -11.41 19.63 -5.75
CA THR A 131 -11.23 20.16 -7.11
C THR A 131 -10.61 19.12 -8.07
N LYS A 132 -11.27 18.78 -9.18
CA LYS A 132 -10.60 18.27 -10.39
C LYS A 132 -9.98 19.38 -11.26
N ALA A 133 -10.28 20.66 -10.97
CA ALA A 133 -9.76 21.81 -11.73
C ALA A 133 -9.88 23.15 -10.98
N GLY A 134 -9.12 23.36 -9.89
CA GLY A 134 -9.08 24.67 -9.22
C GLY A 134 -7.81 24.87 -8.40
N TRP A 135 -7.37 26.12 -8.33
CA TRP A 135 -6.21 26.55 -7.54
C TRP A 135 -6.66 26.88 -6.12
N GLY A 136 -6.00 26.33 -5.11
CA GLY A 136 -6.33 26.58 -3.71
C GLY A 136 -5.09 26.67 -2.83
N PHE A 137 -5.03 27.68 -1.98
CA PHE A 137 -3.93 27.91 -1.04
C PHE A 137 -4.49 27.95 0.38
N ALA A 138 -3.83 27.25 1.31
CA ALA A 138 -4.26 27.17 2.70
C ALA A 138 -3.52 28.19 3.57
N PHE A 139 -4.26 28.97 4.33
CA PHE A 139 -3.75 29.98 5.27
C PHE A 139 -4.36 29.78 6.67
N PRO A 140 -3.71 30.25 7.75
CA PRO A 140 -4.33 30.32 9.07
C PRO A 140 -5.64 31.13 9.07
N ARG A 141 -6.53 30.84 10.03
CA ARG A 141 -7.82 31.55 10.16
C ARG A 141 -7.58 33.06 10.30
N ASP A 142 -8.38 33.85 9.59
CA ASP A 142 -8.35 35.32 9.57
C ASP A 142 -7.08 35.97 9.01
N SER A 143 -6.27 35.23 8.25
CA SER A 143 -5.08 35.75 7.58
C SER A 143 -5.43 36.67 6.39
N SER A 144 -4.93 37.91 6.39
CA SER A 144 -5.09 38.86 5.27
C SER A 144 -4.52 38.34 3.95
N LEU A 145 -3.50 37.47 4.02
CA LEU A 145 -2.90 36.81 2.85
C LEU A 145 -3.91 35.99 2.04
N ALA A 146 -4.97 35.48 2.67
CA ALA A 146 -6.00 34.74 1.94
C ALA A 146 -6.75 35.67 0.98
N VAL A 147 -7.09 36.88 1.43
CA VAL A 147 -7.80 37.88 0.64
C VAL A 147 -6.90 38.41 -0.48
N ASP A 148 -5.64 38.74 -0.15
CA ASP A 148 -4.68 39.26 -1.12
C ASP A 148 -4.40 38.23 -2.22
N LEU A 149 -4.21 36.96 -1.84
CA LEU A 149 -3.93 35.90 -2.80
C LEU A 149 -5.16 35.55 -3.65
N SER A 150 -6.36 35.49 -3.07
CA SER A 150 -7.59 35.30 -3.85
C SER A 150 -7.78 36.44 -4.86
N THR A 151 -7.51 37.67 -4.46
CA THR A 151 -7.58 38.85 -5.35
C THR A 151 -6.55 38.74 -6.48
N ALA A 152 -5.31 38.38 -6.17
CA ALA A 152 -4.26 38.19 -7.17
C ALA A 152 -4.58 37.05 -8.16
N ILE A 153 -5.12 35.93 -7.68
CA ILE A 153 -5.54 34.81 -8.54
C ILE A 153 -6.68 35.23 -9.47
N LEU A 154 -7.65 36.00 -8.96
CA LEU A 154 -8.73 36.56 -9.77
C LEU A 154 -8.18 37.48 -10.86
N THR A 155 -7.29 38.42 -10.52
CA THR A 155 -6.64 39.31 -11.50
C THR A 155 -5.86 38.53 -12.55
N LEU A 156 -5.12 37.48 -12.16
CA LEU A 156 -4.40 36.62 -13.09
C LEU A 156 -5.34 35.79 -13.99
N SER A 157 -6.50 35.39 -13.46
CA SER A 157 -7.53 34.68 -14.21
C SER A 157 -8.18 35.60 -15.26
N GLU A 158 -8.54 36.83 -14.87
CA GLU A 158 -9.15 37.84 -15.75
C GLU A 158 -8.22 38.24 -16.89
N ASN A 159 -6.92 38.34 -16.60
CA ASN A 159 -5.89 38.69 -17.59
C ASN A 159 -5.46 37.49 -18.46
N GLY A 160 -5.96 36.27 -18.21
CA GLY A 160 -5.57 35.05 -18.93
C GLY A 160 -4.16 34.54 -18.62
N ASP A 161 -3.37 35.25 -17.82
CA ASP A 161 -2.02 34.86 -17.41
C ASP A 161 -2.02 33.58 -16.57
N LEU A 162 -3.10 33.34 -15.80
CA LEU A 162 -3.26 32.12 -15.03
C LEU A 162 -3.29 30.88 -15.93
N GLN A 163 -3.96 30.96 -17.08
CA GLN A 163 -3.99 29.90 -18.09
C GLN A 163 -2.59 29.67 -18.67
N ARG A 164 -1.84 30.75 -18.92
CA ARG A 164 -0.46 30.66 -19.42
C ARG A 164 0.48 29.99 -18.41
N ILE A 165 0.29 30.26 -17.12
CA ILE A 165 1.03 29.60 -16.03
C ILE A 165 0.63 28.12 -15.96
N TYR A 166 -0.67 27.82 -16.06
CA TYR A 166 -1.18 26.46 -16.10
C TYR A 166 -0.58 25.66 -17.27
N ASP A 167 -0.62 26.18 -18.48
CA ASP A 167 -0.12 25.48 -19.67
C ASP A 167 1.39 25.27 -19.63
N LYS A 168 2.13 26.26 -19.12
CA LYS A 168 3.59 26.22 -19.06
C LYS A 168 4.13 25.27 -17.98
N TRP A 169 3.48 25.22 -16.81
CA TRP A 169 3.99 24.51 -15.64
C TRP A 169 3.25 23.22 -15.31
N LEU A 170 1.93 23.16 -15.54
CA LEU A 170 1.08 22.06 -15.11
C LEU A 170 0.58 21.18 -16.27
N ALA A 171 0.15 21.75 -17.39
CA ALA A 171 -0.38 20.97 -18.52
C ALA A 171 0.68 20.04 -19.14
N ARG A 172 1.97 20.43 -19.08
CA ARG A 172 3.08 19.58 -19.54
C ARG A 172 3.43 18.44 -18.57
N SER A 173 3.01 18.55 -17.30
CA SER A 173 3.21 17.54 -16.26
C SER A 173 2.05 16.55 -16.13
N THR A 174 0.86 16.90 -16.64
CA THR A 174 -0.24 15.95 -16.82
C THR A 174 0.07 15.14 -18.08
N CYS A 175 0.66 13.96 -17.91
CA CYS A 175 0.86 12.96 -18.96
C CYS A 175 -0.33 12.89 -19.94
N ARG A 176 -0.03 12.64 -21.22
CA ARG A 176 -1.00 12.32 -22.29
C ARG A 176 -2.16 11.48 -21.74
N LEU A 177 -3.27 12.14 -21.46
CA LEU A 177 -4.51 11.53 -21.00
C LEU A 177 -5.51 11.71 -22.14
N ASP A 178 -5.24 11.02 -23.25
CA ASP A 178 -6.30 10.71 -24.19
C ASP A 178 -7.16 9.63 -23.53
N THR A 179 -8.35 10.06 -23.17
CA THR A 179 -9.55 9.27 -22.87
C THR A 179 -9.64 7.99 -23.70
N ALA A 180 -9.41 6.84 -23.06
CA ALA A 180 -10.18 5.62 -23.28
C ALA A 180 -9.94 4.63 -22.13
N GLU A 181 -11.03 4.29 -21.46
CA GLU A 181 -11.27 3.03 -20.74
C GLU A 181 -10.41 2.63 -19.52
N ILE A 182 -11.09 2.70 -18.38
CA ILE A 182 -11.10 1.75 -17.26
C ILE A 182 -10.37 0.43 -17.55
N ASP A 183 -9.11 0.31 -17.10
CA ASP A 183 -8.53 -0.85 -16.40
C ASP A 183 -7.01 -0.69 -16.38
N SER A 184 -6.41 -0.31 -15.24
CA SER A 184 -5.03 -0.63 -14.83
C SER A 184 -4.50 0.36 -13.77
N ASP A 185 -4.85 0.14 -12.50
CA ASP A 185 -3.97 0.49 -11.38
C ASP A 185 -2.78 -0.49 -11.33
N ARG A 186 -2.07 -0.62 -12.45
CA ARG A 186 -0.83 -1.38 -12.58
C ARG A 186 0.16 -0.50 -13.31
N LEU A 187 1.21 -0.09 -12.59
CA LEU A 187 2.39 0.56 -13.17
C LEU A 187 2.81 -0.18 -14.44
N HIS A 188 2.53 0.41 -15.60
CA HIS A 188 2.79 -0.21 -16.89
C HIS A 188 4.30 -0.40 -17.05
N LEU A 189 4.72 -1.59 -17.51
CA LEU A 189 6.12 -1.95 -17.79
C LEU A 189 6.81 -0.95 -18.74
N GLU A 190 6.03 -0.21 -19.53
CA GLU A 190 6.47 0.89 -20.39
C GLU A 190 7.26 1.96 -19.62
N SER A 191 6.82 2.34 -18.40
CA SER A 191 7.51 3.36 -17.60
C SER A 191 8.86 2.89 -17.05
N PHE A 192 9.12 1.58 -17.05
CA PHE A 192 10.33 0.98 -16.49
C PHE A 192 11.31 0.47 -17.56
N TRP A 193 11.01 0.65 -18.84
CA TRP A 193 11.85 0.18 -19.94
C TRP A 193 13.31 0.65 -19.80
N GLY A 194 13.53 1.88 -19.34
CA GLY A 194 14.88 2.40 -19.08
C GLY A 194 15.65 1.63 -18.02
N VAL A 195 14.99 1.17 -16.95
CA VAL A 195 15.63 0.40 -15.87
C VAL A 195 15.99 -1.01 -16.36
N PHE A 196 15.10 -1.64 -17.13
CA PHE A 196 15.37 -2.95 -17.73
C PHE A 196 16.50 -2.88 -18.77
N LEU A 197 16.57 -1.81 -19.55
CA LEU A 197 17.64 -1.59 -20.53
C LEU A 197 19.00 -1.45 -19.85
N ILE A 198 19.09 -0.63 -18.80
CA ILE A 198 20.34 -0.43 -18.06
C ILE A 198 20.78 -1.73 -17.38
N CYS A 199 19.86 -2.42 -16.72
CA CYS A 199 20.15 -3.69 -16.05
C CYS A 199 20.58 -4.77 -17.05
N GLY A 200 19.89 -4.89 -18.20
CA GLY A 200 20.21 -5.83 -19.25
C GLY A 200 21.60 -5.60 -19.85
N ILE A 201 21.96 -4.35 -20.13
CA ILE A 201 23.29 -3.99 -20.67
C ILE A 201 24.38 -4.34 -19.65
N ALA A 202 24.18 -4.02 -18.37
CA ALA A 202 25.15 -4.35 -17.32
C ALA A 202 25.38 -5.86 -17.21
N CYS A 203 24.31 -6.66 -17.24
CA CYS A 203 24.42 -8.13 -17.23
C CYS A 203 25.12 -8.67 -18.48
N PHE A 204 24.81 -8.12 -19.66
CA PHE A 204 25.45 -8.55 -20.91
C PHE A 204 26.95 -8.24 -20.94
N ILE A 205 27.36 -7.07 -20.45
CA ILE A 205 28.78 -6.70 -20.33
C ILE A 205 29.49 -7.64 -19.35
N ALA A 206 28.90 -7.93 -18.19
CA ALA A 206 29.48 -8.84 -17.20
C ALA A 206 29.67 -10.26 -17.77
N LEU A 207 28.65 -10.79 -18.46
CA LEU A 207 28.72 -12.11 -19.10
C LEU A 207 29.76 -12.14 -20.23
N SER A 208 29.85 -11.06 -21.02
CA SER A 208 30.86 -10.94 -22.08
C SER A 208 32.26 -10.93 -21.49
N ILE A 209 32.51 -10.15 -20.43
CA ILE A 209 33.81 -10.12 -19.74
C ILE A 209 34.16 -11.52 -19.21
N TYR A 210 33.21 -12.20 -18.57
CA TYR A 210 33.43 -13.55 -18.05
C TYR A 210 33.73 -14.55 -19.17
N PHE A 211 32.98 -14.48 -20.27
CA PHE A 211 33.23 -15.30 -21.46
C PHE A 211 34.60 -15.03 -22.08
N PHE A 212 35.01 -13.76 -22.19
CA PHE A 212 36.35 -13.42 -22.65
C PHE A 212 37.44 -13.90 -21.70
N GLN A 213 37.23 -13.84 -20.39
CA GLN A 213 38.15 -14.40 -19.41
C GLN A 213 38.28 -15.92 -19.56
N ILE A 214 37.17 -16.62 -19.76
CA ILE A 214 37.16 -18.08 -19.96
C ILE A 214 37.87 -18.44 -21.26
N MET A 215 37.57 -17.74 -22.36
CA MET A 215 38.21 -17.95 -23.65
C MET A 215 39.70 -17.61 -23.60
N ARG A 216 40.11 -16.60 -22.83
CA ARG A 216 41.53 -16.30 -22.59
C ARG A 216 42.22 -17.39 -21.77
N ARG A 217 41.58 -17.91 -20.73
CA ARG A 217 42.10 -19.05 -19.94
C ARG A 217 42.26 -20.29 -20.80
N PHE A 218 41.28 -20.59 -21.67
CA PHE A 218 41.36 -21.71 -22.60
C PHE A 218 42.42 -21.49 -23.69
N ARG A 219 42.57 -20.28 -24.24
CA ARG A 219 43.63 -19.97 -25.22
C ARG A 219 45.02 -20.00 -24.60
N CYS A 220 45.20 -19.46 -23.39
CA CYS A 220 46.48 -19.53 -22.67
C CYS A 220 46.82 -20.96 -22.28
N SER A 221 45.85 -21.76 -21.82
CA SER A 221 46.07 -23.19 -21.54
C SER A 221 46.34 -23.98 -22.81
N ALA A 222 45.67 -23.68 -23.93
CA ALA A 222 45.97 -24.31 -25.22
C ALA A 222 47.34 -23.92 -25.76
N GLN A 223 47.81 -22.69 -25.50
CA GLN A 223 49.15 -22.24 -25.86
C GLN A 223 50.23 -22.86 -24.96
N ALA A 224 49.97 -23.00 -23.66
CA ALA A 224 50.82 -23.75 -22.74
C ALA A 224 50.88 -25.25 -23.08
N ASP A 225 49.74 -25.85 -23.46
CA ASP A 225 49.67 -27.22 -23.98
C ASP A 225 50.46 -27.34 -25.29
N SER A 226 50.40 -26.37 -26.21
CA SER A 226 51.18 -26.43 -27.46
C SER A 226 52.70 -26.26 -27.29
N LEU A 227 53.14 -25.66 -26.18
CA LEU A 227 54.56 -25.56 -25.82
C LEU A 227 55.06 -26.77 -25.01
N LEU A 228 54.15 -27.58 -24.45
CA LEU A 228 54.46 -28.80 -23.71
C LEU A 228 54.17 -30.07 -24.51
N ASP A 229 53.33 -30.00 -25.55
CA ASP A 229 52.90 -31.15 -26.35
C ASP A 229 53.64 -31.22 -27.69
N GLY A 230 54.93 -31.54 -27.58
CA GLY A 230 55.64 -32.28 -28.60
C GLY A 230 55.30 -33.78 -28.59
N GLN A 231 54.13 -34.22 -28.09
CA GLN A 231 53.77 -35.64 -28.11
C GLN A 231 52.27 -35.98 -27.93
N GLY A 232 51.48 -35.78 -28.99
CA GLY A 232 50.34 -36.66 -29.29
C GLY A 232 49.04 -36.47 -28.48
N THR A 233 48.03 -35.92 -29.17
CA THR A 233 46.68 -35.65 -28.66
C THR A 233 45.90 -36.90 -28.22
N SER A 234 45.15 -36.82 -27.11
CA SER A 234 43.94 -37.65 -26.90
C SER A 234 42.82 -36.86 -26.24
N ARG A 235 41.75 -36.59 -27.01
CA ARG A 235 40.51 -35.88 -26.63
C ARG A 235 39.84 -36.40 -25.34
N SER A 236 40.15 -37.63 -24.95
CA SER A 236 39.58 -38.29 -23.76
C SER A 236 40.04 -37.66 -22.44
N LYS A 237 41.30 -37.19 -22.34
CA LYS A 237 41.83 -36.59 -21.10
C LYS A 237 41.22 -35.20 -20.82
N ARG A 238 40.92 -34.42 -21.87
CA ARG A 238 40.28 -33.10 -21.73
C ARG A 238 38.84 -33.18 -21.23
N LEU A 239 38.09 -34.21 -21.63
CA LEU A 239 36.72 -34.43 -21.15
C LEU A 239 36.70 -34.86 -19.68
N GLN A 240 37.67 -35.66 -19.23
CA GLN A 240 37.76 -36.08 -17.83
C GLN A 240 38.09 -34.92 -16.89
N ILE A 241 38.98 -34.01 -17.29
CA ILE A 241 39.31 -32.81 -16.50
C ILE A 241 38.12 -31.83 -16.46
N PHE A 242 37.37 -31.72 -17.55
CA PHE A 242 36.17 -30.86 -17.59
C PHE A 242 35.06 -31.39 -16.67
N LEU A 243 34.90 -32.71 -16.60
CA LEU A 243 33.93 -33.37 -15.71
C LEU A 243 34.33 -33.25 -14.23
N SER A 244 35.62 -33.34 -13.89
CA SER A 244 36.08 -33.17 -12.50
C SER A 244 35.90 -31.74 -11.99
N ILE A 245 36.07 -30.74 -12.85
CA ILE A 245 35.86 -29.32 -12.49
C ILE A 245 34.36 -29.01 -12.30
N LEU A 246 33.48 -29.64 -13.06
CA LEU A 246 32.03 -29.50 -12.87
C LEU A 246 31.54 -30.07 -11.53
N ASP A 247 32.16 -31.17 -11.08
CA ASP A 247 31.84 -31.80 -9.80
C ASP A 247 32.31 -30.95 -8.60
N GLU A 248 33.44 -30.25 -8.75
CA GLU A 248 33.99 -29.33 -7.74
C GLU A 248 33.17 -28.05 -7.56
N TRP A 249 32.39 -27.63 -8.57
CA TRP A 249 31.53 -26.44 -8.50
C TRP A 249 30.10 -26.73 -8.01
N ALA A 250 29.74 -28.01 -7.86
CA ALA A 250 28.40 -28.46 -7.47
C ALA A 250 28.27 -28.80 -5.97
N GLY A 251 29.38 -28.73 -5.20
CA GLY A 251 29.41 -28.86 -3.74
C GLY A 251 29.57 -27.52 -3.04
#